data_AF-A0A1H2R346-F1
#
_entry.id   AF-A0A1H2R346-F1
#
_cell.length_a   1.000
_cell.length_b   1.000
_cell.length_c   1.000
_cell.angle_alpha   90.00
_cell.angle_beta   90.00
_cell.angle_gamma   90.00
#
_symmetry.space_group_name_H-M   'P 1'
#
loop_
_entity.id
_entity.type
_entity.pdbx_description
1 polymer ?
#
loop_
_entity_poly.entity_id
_entity_poly.type
_entity_poly.pdbx_seq_one_letter_code
_entity_poly.pdbx_strand_id
1 'polypeptide(L)' 'MILKIVTFFLLFMVVMGAIQKFLFPHRRNMPDLLKRPRKCAQCGRFSIGRGKCACKS' A
#
# COMPACT_ATOMS: atom_id res chain seq x y z
N MET A 1 -2.84 41.64 6.22
CA MET A 1 -1.89 40.69 6.85
C MET A 1 -2.41 39.26 6.85
N ILE A 2 -3.67 39.02 7.26
CA ILE A 2 -4.28 37.68 7.32
C ILE A 2 -4.28 36.94 5.97
N LEU A 3 -4.67 37.61 4.88
CA LEU A 3 -4.76 37.00 3.54
C LEU A 3 -3.41 36.44 3.08
N LYS A 4 -2.31 37.15 3.39
CA LYS A 4 -0.96 36.74 3.02
C LYS A 4 -0.58 35.44 3.72
N ILE A 5 -0.92 35.31 5.01
CA ILE A 5 -0.68 34.10 5.81
C ILE A 5 -1.51 32.94 5.28
N VAL A 6 -2.80 33.17 4.99
CA VAL A 6 -3.70 32.15 4.44
C VAL A 6 -3.20 31.64 3.09
N THR A 7 -2.79 32.54 2.19
CA THR A 7 -2.23 32.18 0.89
C THR A 7 -0.94 31.36 1.03
N PHE A 8 -0.01 31.75 1.92
CA PHE A 8 1.21 30.98 2.16
C PHE A 8 0.92 29.58 2.74
N PHE A 9 -0.05 29.47 3.65
CA PHE A 9 -0.44 28.19 4.25
C PHE A 9 -1.04 27.22 3.22
N LEU A 10 -1.92 27.72 2.35
CA LEU A 10 -2.50 26.95 1.25
C LEU A 10 -1.43 26.47 0.26
N LEU A 11 -0.49 27.36 -0.12
CA LEU A 11 0.62 27.00 -0.99
C LEU A 11 1.48 25.89 -0.37
N PHE A 12 1.78 26.02 0.93
CA PHE A 12 2.59 25.06 1.67
C PHE A 12 1.97 23.66 1.70
N MET A 13 0.66 23.56 1.95
CA MET A 13 -0.09 22.29 1.93
C MET A 13 0.00 21.57 0.59
N VAL A 14 -0.19 22.30 -0.52
CA VAL A 14 -0.11 21.75 -1.88
C VAL A 14 1.31 21.24 -2.18
N VAL A 15 2.32 22.04 -1.84
CA VAL A 15 3.73 21.70 -2.06
C VAL A 15 4.11 20.45 -1.27
N MET A 16 3.78 20.38 0.01
CA MET A 16 4.09 19.21 0.85
C MET A 16 3.33 17.94 0.40
N GLY A 17 2.09 18.08 -0.08
CA GLY A 17 1.34 16.97 -0.66
C GLY A 17 1.97 16.44 -1.95
N ALA A 18 2.41 17.34 -2.84
CA ALA A 18 3.06 16.98 -4.09
C ALA A 18 4.45 16.37 -3.86
N ILE A 19 5.23 16.92 -2.93
CA ILE A 19 6.56 16.39 -2.55
C ILE A 19 6.44 14.97 -2.03
N GLN A 20 5.43 14.65 -1.21
CA GLN A 20 5.26 13.27 -0.71
C GLN A 20 5.06 12.25 -1.83
N LYS A 21 4.35 12.62 -2.91
CA LYS A 21 4.15 11.76 -4.09
C LYS A 21 5.41 11.65 -4.95
N PHE A 22 6.18 12.72 -5.07
CA PHE A 22 7.43 12.73 -5.83
C PHE A 22 8.57 12.00 -5.10
N LEU A 23 8.65 12.11 -3.77
CA LEU A 23 9.68 11.48 -2.95
C LEU A 23 9.42 9.98 -2.71
N PHE A 24 8.14 9.56 -2.73
CA PHE A 24 7.75 8.16 -2.63
C PHE A 24 6.90 7.73 -3.85
N PRO A 25 7.47 7.67 -5.07
CA PRO A 25 6.76 7.21 -6.26
C PRO A 25 6.38 5.72 -6.18
N HIS A 26 6.94 5.02 -5.18
CA HIS A 26 6.89 3.57 -5.04
C HIS A 26 6.49 3.12 -3.63
N ARG A 27 5.46 3.73 -3.04
CA ARG A 27 4.63 2.92 -2.12
C ARG A 27 3.91 1.91 -2.99
N ARG A 28 4.62 0.80 -3.28
CA ARG A 28 4.01 -0.46 -3.67
C ARG A 28 2.84 -0.67 -2.72
N ASN A 29 1.63 -0.50 -3.22
CA ASN A 29 0.39 -0.90 -2.57
C ASN A 29 0.46 -2.42 -2.38
N MET A 30 1.20 -2.86 -1.37
CA MET A 30 1.21 -4.24 -0.92
C MET A 30 1.39 -4.21 0.60
N PRO A 31 0.33 -3.93 1.37
CA PRO A 31 0.12 -4.80 2.51
C PRO A 31 -0.11 -6.20 1.90
N ASP A 32 0.97 -6.96 1.72
CA ASP A 32 0.92 -8.41 1.47
C ASP A 32 0.11 -9.12 2.59
N LEU A 33 -0.19 -8.41 3.67
CA LEU A 33 -1.10 -8.77 4.76
C LEU A 33 -2.60 -8.79 4.37
N LEU A 34 -3.02 -8.19 3.25
CA LEU A 34 -4.39 -8.27 2.73
C LEU A 34 -4.54 -9.21 1.51
N LYS A 35 -3.52 -10.01 1.18
CA LYS A 35 -3.75 -11.17 0.32
C LYS A 35 -4.62 -12.14 1.11
N ARG A 36 -5.88 -12.29 0.67
CA ARG A 36 -6.75 -13.41 1.08
C ARG A 36 -5.88 -14.67 1.18
N PRO A 37 -5.95 -15.44 2.27
CA PRO A 37 -5.07 -16.59 2.46
C PRO A 37 -5.16 -17.45 1.19
N ARG A 38 -4.02 -17.58 0.49
CA ARG A 38 -3.97 -18.27 -0.82
C ARG A 38 -4.53 -19.67 -0.61
N LYS A 39 -5.68 -19.97 -1.20
CA LYS A 39 -6.21 -21.33 -1.24
C LYS A 39 -5.49 -22.08 -2.35
N CYS A 40 -5.13 -23.33 -2.09
CA CYS A 40 -4.51 -24.21 -3.07
C CYS A 40 -5.54 -24.54 -4.15
N ALA A 41 -5.27 -24.17 -5.42
CA ALA A 41 -6.21 -24.36 -6.52
C ALA A 41 -6.56 -25.84 -6.79
N GLN A 42 -5.71 -26.77 -6.35
CA GLN A 42 -5.92 -28.20 -6.57
C GLN A 42 -6.85 -28.86 -5.54
N CYS A 43 -6.99 -28.30 -4.33
CA CYS A 43 -7.76 -28.95 -3.26
C CYS A 43 -8.57 -27.99 -2.37
N GLY A 44 -8.54 -26.69 -2.65
CA GLY A 44 -9.29 -25.66 -1.92
C GLY A 44 -8.79 -25.36 -0.50
N ARG A 45 -7.80 -26.11 0.05
CA ARG A 45 -7.23 -25.88 1.38
C ARG A 45 -6.42 -24.59 1.45
N PHE A 46 -6.41 -23.95 2.63
CA PHE A 46 -5.60 -22.75 2.88
C PHE A 46 -4.10 -23.11 2.87
N SER A 47 -3.31 -22.35 2.12
CA SER A 47 -1.85 -22.48 2.09
C SER A 47 -1.27 -21.87 3.37
N ILE A 48 -0.87 -22.73 4.31
CA ILE A 48 -0.26 -22.32 5.58
C ILE A 48 1.26 -22.30 5.38
N GLY A 49 1.87 -21.12 5.47
CA GLY A 49 3.31 -20.93 5.25
C GLY A 49 3.74 -20.86 3.78
N ARG A 50 5.06 -20.80 3.54
CA ARG A 50 5.70 -20.79 2.21
C ARG A 50 5.95 -22.20 1.64
N GLY A 51 5.37 -23.23 2.25
CA GLY A 51 5.53 -24.63 1.86
C GLY A 51 4.64 -25.00 0.67
N LYS A 52 5.03 -26.06 -0.06
CA LYS A 52 4.19 -26.65 -1.11
C LYS A 52 2.91 -27.22 -0.48
N CYS A 53 1.78 -27.02 -1.15
CA CYS A 53 0.48 -27.55 -0.73
C CYS A 53 0.55 -29.08 -0.59
N ALA A 54 0.21 -29.60 0.60
CA ALA A 54 0.25 -31.04 0.93
C ALA A 54 -0.76 -31.93 0.17
N CYS A 55 -1.48 -31.36 -0.81
CA CYS A 55 -2.44 -32.08 -1.63
C CYS A 55 -1.79 -32.90 -2.75
N LYS A 56 -0.46 -32.84 -2.88
CA LYS A 56 0.32 -33.61 -3.85
C LYS A 56 1.44 -34.38 -3.14
N SER A 57 1.05 -35.15 -2.12
CA SER A 57 1.78 -36.38 -1.74
C SER A 57 1.53 -37.44 -2.80
#